data_AF-A0A7V8WUK5-F1
#
_entry.id   AF-A0A7V8WUK5-F1
#
_cell.length_a   1.000
_cell.length_b   1.000
_cell.length_c   1.000
_cell.angle_alpha   90.00
_cell.angle_beta   90.00
_cell.angle_gamma   90.00
#
_symmetry.space_group_name_H-M   'P 1'
#
loop_
_entity.id
_entity.type
_entity.pdbx_description
1 polymer ?
#
loop_
_entity_poly.entity_id
_entity_poly.type
_entity_poly.pdbx_seq_one_letter_code
_entity_poly.pdbx_strand_id
1 'polypeptide(L)'
;MVSYGDGRVSYVYVPFVEDELTGIELLRRSGIPLTTVSFGGLGQAVCTVGGTGCGLTECRQRVCQTADRSSPFWQYVRQTAPGEWSPVALGASHSTVRDGVIDGWVWTSGQPSLPGITMTDLLELAGAEAKGAGATGDVPAASLRTVGGVLEDGGGSGGVSDVLRGGGVLVAVGSIGGLILWWLRHAARRVGP
;
A
#
# COMPACT_ATOMS: atom_id res chain seq x y z
N MET A 1 6.63 5.26 7.76
CA MET A 1 5.70 4.21 7.28
C MET A 1 4.68 4.80 6.33
N VAL A 2 4.12 4.01 5.42
CA VAL A 2 3.01 4.45 4.54
C VAL A 2 1.93 3.38 4.53
N SER A 3 0.70 3.72 4.93
CA SER A 3 -0.49 2.86 4.81
C SER A 3 -1.32 3.33 3.62
N TYR A 4 -1.54 2.45 2.64
CA TYR A 4 -2.21 2.79 1.38
C TYR A 4 -3.73 2.66 1.46
N GLY A 5 -4.29 2.24 2.60
CA GLY A 5 -5.74 2.08 2.81
C GLY A 5 -6.34 0.79 2.23
N ASP A 6 -5.59 0.09 1.37
CA ASP A 6 -5.94 -1.19 0.74
C ASP A 6 -5.31 -2.42 1.46
N GLY A 7 -4.83 -2.20 2.68
CA GLY A 7 -4.10 -3.21 3.47
C GLY A 7 -2.61 -3.33 3.13
N ARG A 8 -2.10 -2.63 2.12
CA ARG A 8 -0.65 -2.51 1.93
C ARG A 8 -0.06 -1.53 2.93
N VAL A 9 1.12 -1.88 3.44
CA VAL A 9 1.95 -1.00 4.28
C VAL A 9 3.39 -1.05 3.79
N SER A 10 3.98 0.13 3.56
CA SER A 10 5.42 0.28 3.32
C SER A 10 6.15 0.66 4.61
N TYR A 11 7.16 -0.15 4.94
CA TYR A 11 8.15 0.10 5.98
C TYR A 11 9.38 0.69 5.31
N VAL A 12 9.81 1.85 5.80
CA VAL A 12 10.95 2.56 5.23
C VAL A 12 11.86 3.02 6.35
N TYR A 13 13.13 2.67 6.24
CA TYR A 13 14.20 3.27 7.01
C TYR A 13 14.96 4.26 6.12
N VAL A 14 15.00 5.52 6.54
CA VAL A 14 15.63 6.62 5.81
C VAL A 14 16.81 7.13 6.64
N PRO A 15 18.05 6.77 6.31
CA PRO A 15 19.23 7.33 6.96
C PRO A 15 19.46 8.78 6.47
N PHE A 16 19.91 9.63 7.37
CA PHE A 16 20.32 11.00 7.06
C PHE A 16 21.37 11.46 8.08
N VAL A 17 22.22 12.41 7.71
CA VAL A 17 23.35 12.88 8.55
C VAL A 17 23.08 14.26 9.15
N GLU A 18 22.09 14.96 8.62
CA GLU A 18 21.62 16.23 9.11
C GLU A 18 20.93 16.08 10.48
N ASP A 19 20.94 17.13 11.30
CA ASP A 19 20.29 17.09 12.62
C ASP A 19 18.76 16.95 12.54
N GLU A 20 18.18 17.37 11.42
CA GLU A 20 16.75 17.30 11.16
C GLU A 20 16.40 17.27 9.67
N LEU A 21 15.24 16.69 9.37
CA LEU A 21 14.55 16.80 8.10
C LEU A 21 13.17 17.42 8.31
N THR A 22 12.57 17.90 7.22
CA THR A 22 11.11 18.08 7.22
C THR A 22 10.43 16.75 6.94
N GLY A 23 9.15 16.61 7.33
CA GLY A 23 8.36 15.42 6.99
C GLY A 23 8.27 15.18 5.49
N ILE A 24 8.15 16.24 4.68
CA ILE A 24 8.09 16.08 3.23
C ILE A 24 9.43 15.64 2.62
N GLU A 25 10.55 16.06 3.23
CA GLU A 25 11.87 15.60 2.83
C GLU A 25 12.09 14.14 3.22
N LEU A 26 11.65 13.73 4.41
CA LEU A 26 11.65 12.33 4.83
C LEU A 26 10.90 11.44 3.82
N LEU A 27 9.68 11.85 3.43
CA LEU A 27 8.89 11.10 2.45
C LEU A 27 9.57 11.07 1.08
N ARG A 28 10.20 12.17 0.64
CA ARG A 28 10.92 12.21 -0.63
C ARG A 28 12.14 11.28 -0.64
N ARG A 29 12.91 11.28 0.45
CA ARG A 29 14.09 10.40 0.63
C ARG A 29 13.73 8.94 0.84
N SER A 30 12.46 8.62 1.10
CA SER A 30 11.97 7.24 1.21
C SER A 30 12.16 6.40 -0.06
N GLY A 31 12.32 7.07 -1.23
CA GLY A 31 12.40 6.41 -2.52
C GLY A 31 11.06 5.92 -3.08
N ILE A 32 9.95 6.10 -2.33
CA ILE A 32 8.61 5.78 -2.84
C ILE A 32 8.20 6.83 -3.88
N PRO A 33 7.64 6.43 -5.05
CA PRO A 33 7.12 7.37 -6.04
C PRO A 33 6.15 8.38 -5.40
N LEU A 34 6.45 9.67 -5.52
CA LEU A 34 5.78 10.74 -4.81
C LEU A 34 5.38 11.85 -5.78
N THR A 35 4.10 12.23 -5.75
CA THR A 35 3.60 13.44 -6.42
C THR A 35 3.10 14.42 -5.37
N THR A 36 3.57 15.66 -5.43
CA THR A 36 3.12 16.75 -4.57
C THR A 36 2.69 17.96 -5.39
N VAL A 37 1.92 18.84 -4.77
CA VAL A 37 1.66 20.20 -5.25
C VAL A 37 2.12 21.20 -4.21
N SER A 38 2.77 22.28 -4.66
CA SER A 38 3.19 23.38 -3.79
C SER A 38 2.08 24.42 -3.67
N PHE A 39 1.85 24.89 -2.44
CA PHE A 39 1.00 26.03 -2.12
C PHE A 39 1.82 27.22 -1.58
N GLY A 40 3.09 27.32 -1.99
CA GLY A 40 4.00 28.38 -1.54
C GLY A 40 4.28 28.28 -0.05
N GLY A 41 4.03 29.36 0.70
CA GLY A 41 4.33 29.46 2.13
C GLY A 41 3.52 28.50 3.03
N LEU A 42 2.45 27.90 2.51
CA LEU A 42 1.67 26.86 3.21
C LEU A 42 2.33 25.47 3.15
N GLY A 43 3.36 25.30 2.32
CA GLY A 43 4.06 24.04 2.10
C GLY A 43 3.49 23.23 0.94
N GLN A 44 3.76 21.93 0.97
CA GLN A 44 3.38 20.98 -0.08
C GLN A 44 2.28 20.04 0.40
N ALA A 45 1.29 19.82 -0.45
CA ALA A 45 0.32 18.74 -0.28
C ALA A 45 0.77 17.49 -1.01
N VAL A 46 0.50 16.32 -0.41
CA VAL A 46 0.79 15.00 -0.99
C VAL A 46 -0.40 14.55 -1.82
N CYS A 47 -0.20 14.35 -3.12
CA CYS A 47 -1.24 13.91 -4.05
C CYS A 47 -1.24 12.39 -4.19
N THR A 48 -0.05 11.82 -4.45
CA THR A 48 0.10 10.38 -4.61
C THR A 48 1.36 9.88 -3.91
N VAL A 49 1.27 8.71 -3.28
CA VAL A 49 2.40 7.95 -2.75
C VAL A 49 2.29 6.53 -3.27
N GLY A 50 3.33 6.01 -3.93
CA GLY A 50 3.35 4.65 -4.46
C GLY A 50 2.20 4.32 -5.41
N GLY A 51 1.70 5.33 -6.15
CA GLY A 51 0.56 5.20 -7.07
C GLY A 51 -0.82 5.38 -6.43
N THR A 52 -0.95 5.34 -5.09
CA THR A 52 -2.21 5.59 -4.41
C THR A 52 -2.41 7.08 -4.17
N GLY A 53 -3.60 7.60 -4.46
CA GLY A 53 -3.94 9.00 -4.27
C GLY A 53 -4.96 9.50 -5.29
N CYS A 54 -4.86 10.77 -5.66
CA CYS A 54 -5.70 11.39 -6.69
C CYS A 54 -4.86 12.05 -7.80
N GLY A 55 -5.53 12.44 -8.89
CA GLY A 55 -4.90 13.16 -10.00
C GLY A 55 -4.43 14.57 -9.60
N LEU A 56 -3.45 15.10 -10.33
CA LEU A 56 -2.82 16.40 -10.03
C LEU A 56 -3.82 17.57 -10.00
N THR A 57 -4.80 17.58 -10.91
CA THR A 57 -5.83 18.63 -10.99
C THR A 57 -6.69 18.67 -9.73
N GLU A 58 -7.16 17.50 -9.28
CA GLU A 58 -7.97 17.37 -8.07
C GLU A 58 -7.16 17.73 -6.82
N CYS A 59 -5.92 17.24 -6.75
CA CYS A 59 -5.00 17.56 -5.66
C CYS A 59 -4.74 19.07 -5.54
N ARG A 60 -4.53 19.77 -6.66
CA ARG A 60 -4.30 21.22 -6.67
C ARG A 60 -5.52 22.00 -6.19
N GLN A 61 -6.72 21.52 -6.49
CA GLN A 61 -7.95 22.22 -6.14
C GLN A 61 -8.38 21.95 -4.70
N ARG A 62 -8.21 20.71 -4.21
CA ARG A 62 -8.82 20.25 -2.97
C ARG A 62 -8.03 19.18 -2.21
N VAL A 63 -6.75 18.95 -2.55
CA VAL A 63 -5.88 17.99 -1.85
C VAL A 63 -6.50 16.58 -1.78
N CYS A 64 -7.02 16.13 -2.92
CA CYS A 64 -7.74 14.85 -3.10
C CYS A 64 -9.11 14.74 -2.43
N GLN A 65 -9.55 15.80 -1.74
CA GLN A 65 -10.90 15.83 -1.18
C GLN A 65 -11.90 16.29 -2.25
N THR A 66 -13.10 15.70 -2.26
CA THR A 66 -14.21 16.16 -3.10
C THR A 66 -15.17 17.03 -2.27
N ALA A 67 -16.41 17.22 -2.72
CA ALA A 67 -17.46 17.81 -1.88
C ALA A 67 -17.96 16.86 -0.78
N ASP A 68 -17.66 15.56 -0.92
CA ASP A 68 -18.00 14.55 0.08
C ASP A 68 -17.02 14.60 1.26
N ARG A 69 -17.55 14.59 2.49
CA ARG A 69 -16.75 14.56 3.73
C ARG A 69 -16.03 13.23 3.93
N SER A 70 -16.47 12.15 3.28
CA SER A 70 -15.73 10.87 3.25
C SER A 70 -14.63 10.80 2.19
N SER A 71 -14.40 11.87 1.43
CA SER A 71 -13.34 11.87 0.41
C SER A 71 -11.97 11.62 1.05
N PRO A 72 -11.17 10.72 0.49
CA PRO A 72 -9.90 10.38 1.08
C PRO A 72 -8.83 11.44 0.83
N PHE A 73 -7.83 11.45 1.70
CA PHE A 73 -6.66 12.29 1.58
C PHE A 73 -5.48 11.60 2.27
N TRP A 74 -4.27 12.10 2.04
CA TRP A 74 -3.08 11.67 2.77
C TRP A 74 -3.00 12.39 4.11
N GLN A 75 -3.21 11.65 5.19
CA GLN A 75 -3.01 12.13 6.54
C GLN A 75 -1.56 11.88 6.99
N TYR A 76 -0.94 12.91 7.56
CA TYR A 76 0.39 12.82 8.14
C TYR A 76 0.30 12.63 9.66
N VAL A 77 0.93 11.57 10.15
CA VAL A 77 0.86 11.13 11.55
C VAL A 77 2.26 10.86 12.09
N ARG A 78 2.41 10.90 13.41
CA ARG A 78 3.62 10.50 14.12
C ARG A 78 3.26 9.53 15.23
N GLN A 79 4.12 8.55 15.42
CA GLN A 79 4.01 7.61 16.53
C GLN A 79 4.69 8.20 17.77
N THR A 80 3.95 8.33 18.88
CA THR A 80 4.48 8.83 20.17
C THR A 80 4.94 7.71 21.10
N ALA A 81 4.32 6.54 20.96
CA ALA A 81 4.70 5.27 21.56
C ALA A 81 4.24 4.13 20.63
N PRO A 82 4.78 2.90 20.73
CA PRO A 82 4.34 1.78 19.89
C PRO A 82 2.82 1.62 19.85
N GLY A 83 2.21 1.96 18.71
CA GLY A 83 0.77 1.86 18.44
C GLY A 83 -0.01 3.16 18.64
N GLU A 84 0.60 4.16 19.28
CA GLU A 84 -0.01 5.46 19.51
C GLU A 84 0.33 6.42 18.38
N TRP A 85 -0.53 6.44 17.37
CA TRP A 85 -0.42 7.33 16.22
C TRP A 85 -1.28 8.57 16.40
N SER A 86 -0.66 9.74 16.29
CA SER A 86 -1.36 11.03 16.34
C SER A 86 -1.12 11.84 15.08
N PRO A 87 -2.14 12.53 14.54
CA PRO A 87 -1.95 13.50 13.46
C PRO A 87 -0.98 14.59 13.87
N VAL A 88 -0.06 14.94 12.99
CA VAL A 88 0.86 16.06 13.23
C VAL A 88 0.13 17.37 12.88
N ALA A 89 0.09 18.29 13.83
CA ALA A 89 -0.65 19.55 13.67
C ALA A 89 -0.06 20.45 12.56
N LEU A 90 1.27 20.47 12.43
CA LEU A 90 1.95 21.12 11.32
C LEU A 90 2.00 20.17 10.13
N GLY A 91 1.71 20.68 8.93
CA GLY A 91 1.88 19.92 7.69
C GLY A 91 3.32 19.44 7.51
N ALA A 92 3.52 18.37 6.75
CA ALA A 92 4.81 17.69 6.59
C ALA A 92 5.96 18.61 6.11
N SER A 93 5.67 19.71 5.39
CA SER A 93 6.69 20.68 4.97
C SER A 93 7.24 21.54 6.10
N HIS A 94 6.56 21.59 7.25
CA HIS A 94 6.91 22.45 8.40
C HIS A 94 7.13 21.65 9.69
N SER A 95 6.88 20.34 9.67
CA SER A 95 7.18 19.48 10.80
C SER A 95 8.66 19.11 10.83
N THR A 96 9.30 19.23 11.99
CA THR A 96 10.66 18.73 12.21
C THR A 96 10.65 17.23 12.48
N VAL A 97 11.51 16.50 11.78
CA VAL A 97 11.84 15.09 11.95
C VAL A 97 13.27 15.00 12.47
N ARG A 98 13.49 14.22 13.52
CA ARG A 98 14.81 13.94 14.10
C ARG A 98 15.03 12.44 14.12
N ASP A 99 16.27 12.04 14.36
CA ASP A 99 16.58 10.62 14.55
C ASP A 99 15.70 9.99 15.66
N GLY A 100 15.36 8.70 15.48
CA GLY A 100 14.56 7.93 16.42
C GLY A 100 13.04 8.12 16.33
N VAL A 101 12.52 9.11 15.59
CA VAL A 101 11.06 9.27 15.41
C VAL A 101 10.53 8.40 14.28
N ILE A 102 9.28 7.92 14.42
CA ILE A 102 8.60 7.16 13.37
C ILE A 102 7.38 7.95 12.90
N ASP A 103 7.47 8.39 11.65
CA ASP A 103 6.41 9.15 10.98
C ASP A 103 5.65 8.28 9.99
N GLY A 104 4.40 8.65 9.72
CA GLY A 104 3.45 7.89 8.93
C GLY A 104 2.70 8.76 7.94
N TRP A 105 2.47 8.20 6.75
CA TRP A 105 1.46 8.69 5.80
C TRP A 105 0.37 7.67 5.67
N VAL A 106 -0.87 8.11 5.85
CA VAL A 106 -2.02 7.22 5.87
C VAL A 106 -3.04 7.72 4.86
N TRP A 107 -3.36 6.89 3.88
CA TRP A 107 -4.46 7.17 2.97
C TRP A 107 -5.77 6.85 3.68
N THR A 108 -6.66 7.84 3.77
CA THR A 108 -7.85 7.73 4.63
C THR A 108 -9.02 6.95 4.01
N SER A 109 -8.92 6.50 2.74
CA SER A 109 -9.91 5.55 2.22
C SER A 109 -9.64 4.16 2.79
N GLY A 110 -10.63 3.57 3.45
CA GLY A 110 -10.52 2.23 4.02
C GLY A 110 -10.36 2.26 5.53
N GLN A 111 -9.73 1.23 6.09
CA GLN A 111 -9.37 1.21 7.51
C GLN A 111 -7.91 1.64 7.64
N PRO A 112 -7.65 2.95 7.86
CA PRO A 112 -6.32 3.44 8.12
C PRO A 112 -5.74 2.74 9.35
N SER A 113 -4.78 1.85 9.14
CA SER A 113 -4.04 1.21 10.22
C SER A 113 -2.55 1.24 9.92
N LEU A 114 -1.80 1.68 10.93
CA LEU A 114 -0.37 1.48 11.04
C LEU A 114 -0.16 0.65 12.30
N PRO A 115 0.64 -0.44 12.26
CA PRO A 115 0.95 -1.19 13.45
C PRO A 115 1.75 -0.33 14.43
N GLY A 116 1.68 -0.73 15.71
CA GLY A 116 2.61 -0.24 16.70
C GLY A 116 3.94 -0.97 16.58
N ILE A 117 5.01 -0.24 16.33
CA ILE A 117 6.35 -0.82 16.14
C ILE A 117 7.42 0.05 16.79
N THR A 118 8.51 -0.57 17.19
CA THR A 118 9.74 0.11 17.60
C THR A 118 10.62 0.45 16.38
N MET A 119 11.68 1.24 16.59
CA MET A 119 12.65 1.51 15.52
C MET A 119 13.39 0.24 15.08
N THR A 120 13.67 -0.67 16.01
CA THR A 120 14.29 -1.98 15.70
C THR A 120 13.38 -2.81 14.80
N ASP A 121 12.09 -2.89 15.12
CA ASP A 121 11.12 -3.59 14.28
C ASP A 121 11.03 -2.93 12.88
N LEU A 122 11.08 -1.59 12.81
CA LEU A 122 11.05 -0.86 11.54
C LEU A 122 12.27 -1.21 10.68
N LEU A 123 13.47 -1.27 11.25
CA LEU A 123 14.71 -1.65 10.55
C LEU A 123 14.62 -3.06 9.97
N GLU A 124 14.15 -4.02 10.77
CA GLU A 124 13.95 -5.41 10.34
C GLU A 124 12.92 -5.50 9.21
N LEU A 125 11.75 -4.89 9.40
CA LEU A 125 10.66 -4.92 8.43
C LEU A 125 11.02 -4.19 7.13
N ALA A 126 11.79 -3.10 7.20
CA ALA A 126 12.30 -2.40 6.03
C ALA A 126 13.44 -3.16 5.31
N GLY A 127 14.01 -4.20 5.93
CA GLY A 127 15.12 -4.98 5.41
C GLY A 127 16.47 -4.25 5.47
N ALA A 128 16.63 -3.31 6.41
CA ALA A 128 17.83 -2.48 6.53
C ALA A 128 19.06 -3.30 6.98
N GLU A 129 18.89 -4.29 7.86
CA GLU A 129 19.99 -5.14 8.33
C GLU A 129 20.50 -6.13 7.25
N ALA A 130 19.66 -6.47 6.27
CA ALA A 130 20.02 -7.39 5.18
C ALA A 130 20.85 -6.71 4.08
N LYS A 131 20.81 -5.37 3.99
CA LYS A 131 21.68 -4.60 3.09
C LYS A 131 22.94 -4.23 3.85
N GLY A 132 23.90 -5.16 3.86
CA GLY A 132 25.16 -5.03 4.59
C GLY A 132 25.76 -3.63 4.50
N ALA A 133 26.19 -3.13 5.67
CA ALA A 133 26.89 -1.87 5.82
C ALA A 133 28.14 -1.84 4.91
N GLY A 134 27.97 -1.32 3.70
CA GLY A 134 29.07 -0.96 2.82
C GLY A 134 29.77 0.25 3.42
N ALA A 135 30.97 0.01 3.93
CA ALA A 135 31.88 1.04 4.42
C ALA A 135 32.35 1.93 3.26
N THR A 136 31.54 2.92 2.90
CA THR A 136 31.98 4.16 2.23
C THR A 136 31.32 5.33 2.94
N GLY A 137 31.97 6.49 3.00
CA GLY A 137 31.45 7.70 3.67
C GLY A 137 30.20 8.31 3.01
N ASP A 138 29.44 7.52 2.26
CA ASP A 138 28.19 7.90 1.61
C ASP A 138 27.02 7.50 2.51
N VAL A 139 26.04 8.39 2.66
CA VAL A 139 24.80 8.08 3.37
C VAL A 139 24.11 6.92 2.65
N PRO A 140 23.82 5.79 3.33
CA PRO A 140 23.20 4.65 2.67
C PRO A 140 21.85 5.04 2.05
N ALA A 141 21.47 4.39 0.95
CA ALA A 141 20.14 4.60 0.39
C ALA A 141 19.05 4.11 1.37
N ALA A 142 17.85 4.67 1.28
CA ALA A 142 16.72 4.20 2.07
C ALA A 142 16.46 2.70 1.84
N SER A 143 16.13 2.00 2.91
CA SER A 143 15.64 0.62 2.85
C SER A 143 14.13 0.64 2.90
N LEU A 144 13.49 -0.04 1.95
CA LEU A 144 12.06 -0.02 1.71
C LEU A 144 11.57 -1.43 1.46
N ARG A 145 10.51 -1.82 2.17
CA ARG A 145 9.73 -3.03 1.90
C ARG A 145 8.25 -2.72 2.04
N THR A 146 7.46 -3.16 1.07
CA THR A 146 6.00 -3.13 1.13
C THR A 146 5.48 -4.53 1.42
N VAL A 147 4.50 -4.63 2.32
CA VAL A 147 3.81 -5.89 2.64
C VAL A 147 2.30 -5.69 2.56
N GLY A 148 1.55 -6.79 2.44
CA GLY A 148 0.09 -6.78 2.43
C GLY A 148 -0.53 -6.45 1.07
N GLY A 149 -1.82 -6.09 1.10
CA GLY A 149 -2.68 -5.93 -0.06
C GLY A 149 -3.53 -7.16 -0.34
N VAL A 150 -4.74 -6.95 -0.86
CA VAL A 150 -5.51 -8.02 -1.49
C VAL A 150 -4.85 -8.28 -2.84
N LEU A 151 -4.33 -9.49 -3.04
CA LEU A 151 -4.12 -9.98 -4.40
C LEU A 151 -5.53 -10.00 -5.00
N GLU A 152 -5.83 -9.05 -5.88
CA GLU A 152 -6.95 -9.26 -6.79
C GLU A 152 -6.62 -10.57 -7.51
N ASP A 153 -7.36 -11.64 -7.18
CA ASP A 153 -7.27 -12.89 -7.91
C ASP A 153 -7.52 -12.54 -9.37
N GLY A 154 -6.42 -12.46 -10.13
CA GLY A 154 -6.46 -12.19 -11.55
C GLY A 154 -7.18 -13.36 -12.19
N GLY A 155 -8.49 -13.21 -12.35
CA GLY A 155 -9.34 -14.00 -13.24
C GLY A 155 -8.93 -13.76 -14.69
N GLY A 156 -7.66 -13.98 -15.01
CA GLY A 156 -7.17 -14.14 -16.36
C GLY A 156 -7.53 -15.55 -16.79
N SER A 157 -8.53 -15.68 -17.65
CA SER A 157 -8.71 -16.90 -18.44
C SER A 157 -7.45 -17.07 -19.30
N GLY A 158 -6.46 -17.79 -18.78
CA GLY A 158 -5.32 -18.25 -19.53
C GLY A 158 -5.81 -19.17 -20.64
N GLY A 159 -5.89 -18.62 -21.85
CA GLY A 159 -5.95 -19.41 -23.06
C GLY A 159 -4.73 -20.32 -23.09
N VAL A 160 -4.99 -21.61 -23.03
CA VAL A 160 -3.98 -22.66 -23.08
C VAL A 160 -3.42 -22.73 -24.48
N SER A 161 -2.17 -22.33 -24.67
CA SER A 161 -1.39 -22.66 -25.86
C SER A 161 0.07 -22.95 -25.45
N ASP A 162 0.46 -24.19 -25.73
CA ASP A 162 1.84 -24.68 -25.91
C ASP A 162 2.74 -24.85 -24.68
N VAL A 163 2.49 -25.95 -23.96
CA VAL A 163 3.57 -26.75 -23.38
C VAL A 163 3.59 -28.10 -24.10
N LEU A 164 4.48 -28.23 -25.09
CA LEU A 164 4.89 -29.51 -25.65
C LEU A 164 6.42 -29.61 -25.57
N ARG A 165 6.92 -30.35 -24.58
CA ARG A 165 7.95 -31.41 -24.71
C ARG A 165 8.42 -31.87 -23.34
N GLY A 166 7.97 -33.07 -22.94
CA GLY A 166 8.67 -33.85 -21.92
C GLY A 166 7.80 -34.77 -21.08
N GLY A 167 7.67 -36.03 -21.48
CA GLY A 167 7.43 -37.16 -20.58
C GLY A 167 5.99 -37.38 -20.13
N GLY A 168 5.41 -38.49 -20.56
CA GLY A 168 4.00 -38.81 -20.33
C GLY A 168 3.61 -39.09 -18.88
N VAL A 169 2.33 -38.92 -18.60
CA VAL A 169 1.47 -39.82 -17.80
C VAL A 169 0.04 -39.56 -18.29
N LEU A 170 -0.60 -40.59 -18.86
CA LEU A 170 -2.03 -40.61 -19.16
C LEU A 170 -2.76 -40.98 -17.86
N VAL A 171 -3.56 -40.07 -17.30
CA VAL A 171 -4.62 -40.44 -16.35
C VAL A 171 -5.95 -40.14 -17.01
N ALA A 172 -6.56 -41.19 -17.55
CA ALA A 172 -7.93 -41.20 -18.01
C ALA A 172 -8.81 -41.83 -16.91
N VAL A 173 -9.59 -41.02 -16.20
CA VAL A 173 -10.81 -41.42 -15.47
C VAL A 173 -11.62 -40.13 -15.35
N GLY A 174 -12.87 -39.99 -15.76
CA GLY A 174 -13.94 -40.93 -16.09
C GLY A 174 -15.22 -40.16 -15.75
N SER A 175 -16.01 -39.82 -16.77
CA SER A 175 -17.19 -38.97 -16.66
C SER A 175 -18.31 -39.64 -15.84
N ILE A 176 -18.86 -38.92 -14.86
CA ILE A 176 -20.22 -39.13 -14.36
C ILE A 176 -20.90 -37.76 -14.53
N GLY A 177 -21.72 -37.50 -15.56
CA GLY A 177 -22.73 -38.38 -16.13
C GLY A 177 -24.06 -37.99 -15.48
N GLY A 178 -24.82 -37.15 -16.19
CA GLY A 178 -25.96 -36.38 -15.68
C GLY A 178 -27.01 -37.19 -14.93
N LEU A 179 -27.34 -36.71 -13.73
CA LEU A 179 -28.48 -37.17 -12.93
C LEU A 179 -29.31 -36.04 -12.32
N ILE A 180 -29.06 -34.78 -12.69
CA ILE A 180 -29.83 -33.62 -12.18
C ILE A 180 -30.92 -33.15 -13.16
N LEU A 181 -30.82 -33.49 -14.45
CA LEU A 181 -31.79 -33.03 -15.47
C LEU A 181 -33.00 -33.95 -15.68
N TRP A 182 -33.05 -35.13 -15.06
CA TRP A 182 -34.22 -36.02 -15.16
C TRP A 182 -35.36 -35.59 -14.20
N TRP A 183 -35.04 -34.96 -13.07
CA TRP A 183 -36.03 -34.64 -12.04
C TRP A 183 -36.94 -33.44 -12.41
N LEU A 184 -36.47 -32.50 -13.23
CA LEU A 184 -37.24 -31.30 -13.60
C LEU A 184 -38.22 -31.51 -14.78
N ARG A 185 -38.25 -32.68 -15.43
CA ARG A 185 -39.18 -32.97 -16.54
C ARG A 185 -40.44 -33.76 -16.17
N HIS A 186 -40.54 -34.28 -14.94
CA HIS A 186 -41.71 -35.08 -14.52
C HIS A 186 -42.70 -34.39 -13.57
N ALA A 187 -42.37 -33.20 -13.05
CA ALA A 187 -43.25 -32.47 -12.11
C ALA A 187 -44.33 -31.60 -12.77
N ALA A 188 -44.34 -31.43 -14.09
CA ALA A 188 -45.25 -30.51 -14.79
C ALA A 188 -46.44 -31.18 -15.51
N ARG A 189 -46.84 -32.41 -15.15
CA ARG A 189 -47.95 -33.13 -15.82
C ARG A 189 -49.07 -33.65 -14.90
N ARG A 190 -49.24 -33.08 -13.71
CA ARG A 190 -50.43 -33.36 -12.89
C ARG A 190 -50.85 -32.10 -12.14
N VAL A 191 -51.68 -31.27 -12.78
CA VAL A 191 -52.97 -30.75 -12.31
C VAL A 191 -53.49 -29.85 -13.44
N GLY A 192 -54.48 -30.36 -14.17
CA GLY A 192 -55.50 -29.56 -14.85
C GLY A 192 -56.83 -30.30 -14.61
N PRO A 193 -57.98 -29.79 -15.06
CA PRO A 193 -58.31 -28.46 -15.59
C PRO A 193 -58.80 -27.46 -14.52
#